data_AF-A0A4Q4TGP7-F1
#
_entry.id   AF-A0A4Q4TGP7-F1
#
_cell.length_a   1.000
_cell.length_b   1.000
_cell.length_c   1.000
_cell.angle_alpha   90.00
_cell.angle_beta   90.00
_cell.angle_gamma   90.00
#
_symmetry.space_group_name_H-M   'P 1'
#
loop_
_entity.id
_entity.type
_entity.pdbx_description
1 polymer ?
#
loop_
_entity_poly.entity_id
_entity_poly.type
_entity_poly.pdbx_seq_one_letter_code
_entity_poly.pdbx_strand_id
1 'polypeptide(L)'
;MAHVDYGTKINNLNKPLTVAVTAHDLRYASSRLTWQKGNFELIERPTDVTAEQFLDKSPEGKKFGEGSYYRDCKTLVEEMTGCKNVVPHAGLWDNTREDAPDRRLVEVQCWVFYYDE
;
A
#
# COMPACT_ATOMS: atom_id res chain seq x y z
N MET A 1 -8.85 19.73 -28.28
CA MET A 1 -8.75 20.08 -26.84
C MET A 1 -9.97 19.51 -26.13
N ALA A 2 -9.80 18.79 -25.03
CA ALA A 2 -10.92 18.27 -24.25
C ALA A 2 -11.66 19.42 -23.55
N HIS A 3 -12.99 19.39 -23.51
CA HIS A 3 -13.81 20.40 -22.84
C HIS A 3 -15.01 19.76 -22.14
N VAL A 4 -15.40 20.35 -21.02
CA VAL A 4 -16.61 20.01 -20.26
C VAL A 4 -17.31 21.31 -19.91
N ASP A 5 -18.54 21.48 -20.40
CA ASP A 5 -19.43 22.57 -20.00
C ASP A 5 -20.46 22.03 -18.99
N TYR A 6 -20.31 22.44 -17.73
CA TYR A 6 -21.17 22.02 -16.64
C TYR A 6 -22.56 22.68 -16.66
N GLY A 7 -22.69 23.85 -17.29
CA GLY A 7 -23.97 24.56 -17.40
C GLY A 7 -24.90 23.91 -18.42
N THR A 8 -24.35 23.54 -19.58
CA THR A 8 -25.10 22.86 -20.64
C THR A 8 -25.05 21.33 -20.53
N LYS A 9 -24.19 20.78 -19.67
CA LYS A 9 -23.88 19.34 -19.54
C LYS A 9 -23.34 18.71 -20.84
N ILE A 10 -22.73 19.51 -21.70
CA ILE A 10 -22.11 19.06 -22.94
C ILE A 10 -20.61 18.89 -22.72
N ASN A 11 -20.05 17.81 -23.26
CA ASN A 11 -18.61 17.60 -23.29
C ASN A 11 -18.22 16.81 -24.54
N ASN A 12 -16.94 16.84 -24.89
CA ASN A 12 -16.35 16.00 -25.95
C ASN A 12 -15.49 14.86 -25.39
N LEU A 13 -15.73 14.45 -24.13
CA LEU A 13 -15.03 13.32 -23.54
C LEU A 13 -15.60 12.02 -24.11
N ASN A 14 -14.71 11.08 -24.39
CA ASN A 14 -15.13 9.71 -24.68
C ASN A 14 -15.86 9.14 -23.47
N LYS A 15 -16.90 8.34 -23.72
CA LYS A 15 -17.59 7.63 -22.64
C LYS A 15 -16.58 6.76 -21.88
N PRO A 16 -16.71 6.64 -20.54
CA PRO A 16 -15.88 5.72 -19.77
C PRO A 16 -15.93 4.32 -20.36
N LEU A 17 -14.77 3.70 -20.55
CA LEU A 17 -14.69 2.32 -20.98
C LEU A 17 -15.23 1.43 -19.86
N THR A 18 -16.27 0.65 -20.15
CA THR A 18 -16.74 -0.38 -19.23
C THR A 18 -15.79 -1.57 -19.31
N VAL A 19 -15.11 -1.88 -18.21
CA VAL A 19 -14.19 -3.00 -18.10
C VAL A 19 -14.79 -4.01 -17.13
N ALA A 20 -14.88 -5.28 -17.55
CA ALA A 20 -15.27 -6.37 -16.68
C ALA A 20 -14.11 -6.69 -15.73
N VAL A 21 -14.37 -6.68 -14.43
CA VAL A 21 -13.37 -6.99 -13.39
C VAL A 21 -13.83 -8.22 -12.61
N THR A 22 -12.91 -9.13 -12.34
CA THR A 22 -13.14 -10.27 -11.44
C THR A 22 -12.23 -10.11 -10.23
N ALA A 23 -12.84 -10.10 -9.05
CA ALA A 23 -12.10 -10.07 -7.78
C ALA A 23 -11.82 -11.51 -7.33
N HIS A 24 -10.58 -11.76 -6.89
CA HIS A 24 -10.17 -13.03 -6.31
C HIS A 24 -9.74 -12.81 -4.86
N ASP A 25 -10.18 -13.70 -3.96
CA ASP A 25 -9.71 -13.69 -2.58
C ASP A 25 -8.37 -14.42 -2.48
N LEU A 26 -7.31 -13.65 -2.31
CA LEU A 26 -5.94 -14.16 -2.25
C LEU A 26 -5.66 -15.00 -1.00
N ARG A 27 -6.49 -14.88 0.05
CA ARG A 27 -6.35 -15.68 1.29
C ARG A 27 -6.60 -17.17 1.05
N TYR A 28 -7.39 -17.49 0.01
CA TYR A 28 -7.79 -18.86 -0.32
C TYR A 28 -7.24 -19.34 -1.68
N ALA A 29 -6.27 -18.62 -2.25
CA ALA A 29 -5.68 -19.01 -3.52
C ALA A 29 -4.93 -20.35 -3.40
N SER A 30 -5.29 -21.33 -4.22
CA SER A 30 -4.75 -22.70 -4.17
C SER A 30 -3.24 -22.78 -4.42
N SER A 31 -2.69 -21.81 -5.16
CA SER A 31 -1.24 -21.58 -5.24
C SER A 31 -0.94 -20.23 -4.60
N ARG A 32 -0.13 -20.23 -3.53
CA ARG A 32 0.39 -19.00 -2.94
C ARG A 32 1.22 -18.27 -3.99
N LEU A 33 0.79 -17.08 -4.37
CA LEU A 33 1.51 -16.23 -5.29
C LEU A 33 2.74 -15.67 -4.59
N THR A 34 3.88 -15.71 -5.26
CA THR A 34 5.12 -15.11 -4.76
C THR A 34 5.43 -13.86 -5.57
N TRP A 35 6.05 -12.87 -4.95
CA TRP A 35 6.28 -11.58 -5.60
C TRP A 35 7.14 -11.72 -6.86
N GLN A 36 8.02 -12.73 -6.86
CA GLN A 36 8.92 -13.08 -7.95
C GLN A 36 8.20 -13.61 -9.20
N LYS A 37 7.02 -14.22 -9.04
CA LYS A 37 6.27 -14.86 -10.14
C LYS A 37 4.95 -14.17 -10.47
N GLY A 38 4.30 -13.55 -9.47
CA GLY A 38 2.96 -12.96 -9.58
C GLY A 38 2.93 -11.44 -9.51
N ASN A 39 4.08 -10.77 -9.37
CA ASN A 39 4.22 -9.33 -9.02
C ASN A 39 3.66 -8.94 -7.64
N PHE A 40 3.02 -9.86 -6.92
CA PHE A 40 2.52 -9.66 -5.56
C PHE A 40 2.57 -10.95 -4.75
N GLU A 41 2.59 -10.80 -3.43
CA GLU A 41 2.60 -11.90 -2.46
C GLU A 41 1.85 -11.48 -1.21
N LEU A 42 1.04 -12.39 -0.67
CA LEU A 42 0.39 -12.20 0.62
C LEU A 42 1.22 -12.91 1.70
N ILE A 43 1.68 -12.14 2.68
CA ILE A 43 2.51 -12.60 3.79
C ILE A 43 1.76 -12.31 5.08
N GLU A 44 1.66 -13.32 5.93
CA GLU A 44 1.13 -13.18 7.28
C GLU A 44 2.32 -13.12 8.24
N ARG A 45 2.34 -12.11 9.09
CA ARG A 45 3.36 -11.95 10.12
C ARG A 45 2.71 -11.54 11.44
N PRO A 46 2.94 -12.28 12.53
CA PRO A 46 2.52 -11.84 13.85
C PRO A 46 3.12 -10.48 14.19
N THR A 47 2.37 -9.65 14.90
CA THR A 47 2.84 -8.38 15.45
C THR A 47 2.42 -8.28 16.90
N ASP A 48 3.28 -7.67 17.71
CA ASP A 48 2.98 -7.36 19.12
C ASP A 48 2.15 -6.07 19.26
N VAL A 49 1.88 -5.38 18.14
CA VAL A 49 1.04 -4.17 18.11
C VAL A 49 -0.42 -4.57 18.23
N THR A 50 -1.09 -4.11 19.29
CA THR A 50 -2.53 -4.35 19.47
C THR A 50 -3.37 -3.42 18.59
N ALA A 51 -4.66 -3.77 18.43
CA ALA A 51 -5.62 -2.94 17.69
C ALA A 51 -5.72 -1.53 18.28
N GLU A 52 -5.77 -1.42 19.60
CA GLU A 52 -5.89 -0.16 20.31
C GLU A 52 -4.67 0.71 20.09
N GLN A 53 -3.47 0.13 20.17
CA GLN A 53 -2.21 0.84 19.92
C GLN A 53 -2.10 1.33 18.49
N PHE A 54 -2.52 0.51 17.52
CA PHE A 54 -2.50 0.87 16.11
C PHE A 54 -3.52 1.96 15.76
N LEU A 55 -4.70 1.92 16.39
CA LEU A 55 -5.80 2.84 16.13
C LEU A 55 -5.69 4.15 16.93
N ASP A 56 -4.74 4.26 17.85
CA ASP A 56 -4.52 5.48 18.63
C ASP A 56 -4.01 6.63 17.74
N LYS A 57 -4.86 7.66 17.60
CA LYS A 57 -4.58 8.87 16.80
C LYS A 57 -3.93 9.99 17.60
N SER A 58 -3.66 9.77 18.89
CA SER A 58 -2.95 10.73 19.74
C SER A 58 -1.53 11.00 19.21
N PRO A 59 -0.90 12.12 19.58
CA PRO A 59 0.51 12.36 19.26
C PRO A 59 1.43 11.22 19.70
N GLU A 60 1.13 10.59 20.84
CA GLU A 60 1.85 9.45 21.41
C GLU A 60 1.62 8.18 20.58
N GLY A 61 0.37 7.90 20.19
CA GLY A 61 0.00 6.80 19.30
C GLY A 61 0.66 6.92 17.93
N LYS A 62 0.75 8.13 17.36
CA LYS A 62 1.50 8.39 16.12
C LYS A 62 3.00 8.08 16.27
N LYS A 63 3.63 8.55 17.35
CA LYS A 63 5.05 8.24 17.64
C LYS A 63 5.27 6.73 17.80
N PHE A 64 4.32 6.03 18.43
CA PHE A 64 4.37 4.59 18.56
C PHE A 64 4.25 3.88 17.20
N GLY A 65 3.28 4.27 16.36
CA GLY A 65 3.13 3.74 15.00
C GLY A 65 4.38 3.95 14.14
N GLU A 66 5.00 5.11 14.25
CA GLU A 66 6.27 5.41 13.59
C GLU A 66 7.44 4.58 14.14
N GLY A 67 7.50 4.41 15.46
CA GLY A 67 8.60 3.73 16.14
C GLY A 67 8.57 2.20 16.07
N SER A 68 7.38 1.62 16.04
CA SER A 68 7.15 0.16 16.11
C SER A 68 6.61 -0.38 14.79
N TYR A 69 5.42 0.04 14.37
CA TYR A 69 4.76 -0.52 13.19
C TYR A 69 5.55 -0.26 11.88
N TYR A 70 6.05 0.96 11.65
CA TYR A 70 6.87 1.23 10.47
C TYR A 70 8.23 0.54 10.50
N ARG A 71 8.78 0.29 11.69
CA ARG A 71 10.02 -0.49 11.83
C ARG A 71 9.80 -1.95 11.42
N ASP A 72 8.70 -2.55 11.85
CA ASP A 72 8.35 -3.92 11.50
C ASP A 72 8.08 -4.05 10.00
N CYS A 73 7.34 -3.10 9.42
CA CYS A 73 7.14 -3.02 7.97
C CYS A 73 8.47 -2.93 7.22
N LYS A 74 9.38 -2.04 7.65
CA LYS A 74 10.69 -1.89 7.02
C LYS A 74 11.50 -3.19 7.05
N THR A 75 11.53 -3.84 8.20
CA THR A 75 12.23 -5.13 8.38
C THR A 75 11.65 -6.19 7.45
N LEU A 76 10.33 -6.28 7.35
CA LEU A 76 9.66 -7.23 6.45
C LEU A 76 10.01 -6.98 4.98
N VAL A 77 9.99 -5.72 4.53
CA VAL A 77 10.35 -5.39 3.13
C VAL A 77 11.81 -5.71 2.84
N GLU A 78 12.71 -5.38 3.76
CA GLU A 78 14.13 -5.72 3.67
C GLU A 78 14.34 -7.24 3.54
N GLU A 79 13.70 -8.04 4.39
CA GLU A 79 13.81 -9.50 4.36
C GLU A 79 13.25 -10.12 3.07
N MET A 80 12.11 -9.62 2.58
CA MET A 80 11.42 -10.21 1.43
C MET A 80 12.01 -9.80 0.08
N THR A 81 12.54 -8.58 -0.01
CA THR A 81 12.97 -7.99 -1.28
C THR A 81 14.47 -7.71 -1.35
N GLY A 82 15.16 -7.67 -0.20
CA GLY A 82 16.55 -7.20 -0.11
C GLY A 82 16.70 -5.68 -0.22
N CYS A 83 15.61 -4.91 -0.30
CA CYS A 83 15.66 -3.46 -0.45
C CYS A 83 16.05 -2.78 0.86
N LYS A 84 17.20 -2.10 0.89
CA LYS A 84 17.72 -1.41 2.10
C LYS A 84 17.09 -0.04 2.37
N ASN A 85 16.39 0.51 1.38
CA ASN A 85 15.79 1.84 1.46
C ASN A 85 14.26 1.69 1.44
N VAL A 86 13.67 1.59 2.62
CA VAL A 86 12.22 1.52 2.82
C VAL A 86 11.75 2.84 3.40
N VAL A 87 10.84 3.50 2.70
CA VAL A 87 10.22 4.76 3.11
C VAL A 87 8.71 4.53 3.21
N PRO A 88 8.06 4.86 4.34
CA PRO A 88 6.61 4.78 4.45
C PRO A 88 5.94 5.63 3.37
N HIS A 89 4.84 5.14 2.77
CA HIS A 89 4.13 5.84 1.69
C HIS A 89 3.67 7.27 2.07
N ALA A 90 3.44 7.55 3.37
CA ALA A 90 3.15 8.90 3.84
C ALA A 90 4.34 9.87 3.72
N GLY A 91 5.58 9.37 3.70
CA GLY A 91 6.79 10.16 3.49
C GLY A 91 7.20 10.32 2.02
N LEU A 92 6.41 9.80 1.07
CA LEU A 92 6.74 9.90 -0.36
C LEU A 92 6.46 11.29 -0.96
N TRP A 93 5.70 12.14 -0.26
CA TRP A 93 5.23 13.43 -0.75
C TRP A 93 6.33 14.52 -0.75
N ASP A 94 7.42 14.32 -0.01
CA ASP A 94 8.49 15.32 0.17
C ASP A 94 9.83 14.94 -0.51
N ASN A 95 9.88 13.89 -1.32
CA ASN A 95 11.15 13.47 -1.94
C ASN A 95 11.46 14.25 -3.22
N THR A 96 12.71 14.69 -3.36
CA THR A 96 13.22 15.29 -4.59
C THR A 96 13.60 14.20 -5.61
N ARG A 97 13.82 14.57 -6.87
CA ARG A 97 14.27 13.64 -7.92
C ARG A 97 15.61 12.96 -7.58
N GLU A 98 16.45 13.61 -6.79
CA GLU A 98 17.73 13.09 -6.33
C GLU A 98 17.55 11.95 -5.30
N ASP A 99 16.48 12.00 -4.50
CA ASP A 99 16.05 10.94 -3.58
C ASP A 99 15.26 9.81 -4.29
N ALA A 100 15.16 9.90 -5.62
CA ALA A 100 14.29 9.08 -6.45
C ALA A 100 14.91 8.62 -7.78
N PRO A 101 16.10 8.00 -7.80
CA PRO A 101 16.72 7.51 -9.03
C PRO A 101 15.84 6.46 -9.71
N ASP A 102 15.85 6.38 -11.05
CA ASP A 102 15.02 5.52 -11.91
C ASP A 102 14.45 4.29 -11.19
N ARG A 103 13.24 4.49 -10.68
CA ARG A 103 12.67 3.75 -9.56
C ARG A 103 12.04 2.43 -10.05
N ARG A 104 12.68 1.30 -9.74
CA ARG A 104 11.98 0.00 -9.60
C ARG A 104 11.35 -0.04 -8.20
N LEU A 105 10.27 0.69 -8.00
CA LEU A 105 9.56 0.70 -6.72
C LEU A 105 8.85 -0.64 -6.52
N VAL A 106 9.07 -1.26 -5.37
CA VAL A 106 8.18 -2.28 -4.82
C VAL A 106 7.26 -1.54 -3.86
N GLU A 107 5.99 -1.39 -4.22
CA GLU A 107 4.98 -0.91 -3.30
C GLU A 107 4.57 -2.06 -2.38
N VAL A 108 4.75 -1.88 -1.08
CA VAL A 108 4.30 -2.86 -0.07
C VAL A 108 3.14 -2.24 0.68
N GLN A 109 1.97 -2.82 0.48
CA GLN A 109 0.75 -2.44 1.19
C GLN A 109 0.50 -3.43 2.31
N CYS A 110 0.78 -3.00 3.54
CA CYS A 110 0.48 -3.79 4.73
C CYS A 110 -0.99 -3.58 5.12
N TRP A 111 -1.73 -4.68 5.20
CA TRP A 111 -3.10 -4.72 5.69
C TRP A 111 -3.09 -5.38 7.06
N VAL A 112 -3.60 -4.68 8.07
CA VAL A 112 -3.75 -5.23 9.42
C VAL A 112 -5.17 -5.75 9.56
N PHE A 113 -5.31 -7.04 9.85
CA PHE A 113 -6.58 -7.68 10.13
C PHE A 113 -6.61 -8.02 11.62
N TYR A 114 -7.66 -7.58 12.30
CA TYR A 114 -7.96 -8.01 13.66
C TYR A 114 -9.07 -9.06 13.56
N TYR A 115 -8.84 -10.22 14.18
CA TYR A 115 -9.89 -11.19 14.40
C TYR A 115 -10.53 -10.84 15.73
N ASP A 116 -11.78 -10.38 15.70
CA ASP A 116 -12.60 -10.37 16.91
C ASP A 116 -12.88 -11.84 17.28
N GLU A 117 -12.59 -12.23 18.53
CA GLU A 117 -13.10 -13.49 19.09
C GLU A 117 -14.62 -13.45 19.26
#